data_AF-A0A6D2J3I3-F1
#
_entry.id   AF-A0A6D2J3I3-F1
#
_cell.length_a   1.000
_cell.length_b   1.000
_cell.length_c   1.000
_cell.angle_alpha   90.00
_cell.angle_beta   90.00
_cell.angle_gamma   90.00
#
_symmetry.space_group_name_H-M   'P 1'
#
loop_
_entity.id
_entity.type
_entity.pdbx_description
1 polymer ?
#
loop_
_entity_poly.entity_id
_entity_poly.type
_entity_poly.pdbx_seq_one_letter_code
_entity_poly.pdbx_strand_id
1 'polypeptide(L)'
;MKGSTRISGLGFNTPNLVYLDYSDRCNNRSYNHASFLHSLLEAHLDLDLPQCHHQFRAEDHSRLVSWICNVQILHLSSSTVDMMFQCLDPWRKNGGFSLFKNLVNIKRVEVNLYLLVKCQLSETAIIQRYLSPPPKTHFLLPTFLNLYNFFESEDPWRHRYSTPLAALHRAKASESNGHAKKLGRSDAECEAAVVAGKAPEAPPVPPKPAAPAGTPIVQPLSLHRRPRRNRASPAVRAAFQETDISPANFVYPLFIHEGEDDTPIGAMPGCYRLGWRHGLVEEVAKARAVGVNSIVLFPKVPEALKNPTGDEAYNDNGLVPRTIRLLKDKYPDLIIYTDVALDPYSSDGHDGIVREDGVIMNDETVHQLCKQAVSQARAGADVVSPSDMMDGRVGAIRAALDAEGFQNVSIMSYTAKYASSFYGPFREALDSNPRFGDKKTYQMNPANYREALIEAREDEAEGADILLVKPGLPYLDIIRLLRDKSPLPIAAYQVSGEYSMIKAGGVLKMIDEEKVMMESLMCLRRAGADIILTYFALQAATCLCGEKR
;
A
#
# COMPACT_ATOMS: atom_id res chain seq x y z
N MET A 1 21.86 -26.74 79.80
CA MET A 1 23.34 -26.82 79.83
C MET A 1 23.69 -28.23 80.26
N LYS A 2 24.43 -29.11 79.57
CA LYS A 2 25.63 -29.00 78.71
C LYS A 2 25.84 -30.32 77.92
N GLY A 3 26.67 -30.25 76.87
CA GLY A 3 27.36 -31.38 76.20
C GLY A 3 26.83 -31.66 74.78
N SER A 4 27.58 -32.17 73.78
CA SER A 4 29.02 -32.38 73.55
C SER A 4 29.22 -32.73 72.05
N THR A 5 30.38 -32.40 71.46
CA THR A 5 31.17 -33.12 70.42
C THR A 5 30.66 -33.53 69.01
N ARG A 6 31.60 -33.41 68.02
CA ARG A 6 31.86 -34.17 66.76
C ARG A 6 31.18 -33.82 65.40
N ILE A 7 32.05 -33.56 64.41
CA ILE A 7 32.24 -34.14 63.03
C ILE A 7 31.02 -34.38 62.09
N SER A 8 31.26 -34.12 60.77
CA SER A 8 30.56 -34.54 59.52
C SER A 8 29.33 -33.71 59.10
N GLY A 9 29.03 -33.40 57.83
CA GLY A 9 29.60 -33.71 56.51
C GLY A 9 28.50 -33.53 55.42
N LEU A 10 28.90 -33.10 54.20
CA LEU A 10 28.26 -33.29 52.86
C LEU A 10 26.83 -32.71 52.63
N GLY A 11 26.44 -32.11 51.49
CA GLY A 11 26.97 -31.80 50.15
C GLY A 11 25.91 -30.86 49.46
N PHE A 12 25.98 -30.36 48.22
CA PHE A 12 26.75 -30.65 47.01
C PHE A 12 26.74 -29.41 46.07
N ASN A 13 27.93 -29.11 45.54
CA ASN A 13 28.33 -28.64 44.19
C ASN A 13 27.50 -27.63 43.36
N THR A 14 28.10 -26.45 43.21
CA THR A 14 28.23 -25.69 41.94
C THR A 14 29.69 -25.84 41.42
N PRO A 15 29.93 -25.79 40.10
CA PRO A 15 31.20 -25.23 39.60
C PRO A 15 30.93 -24.18 38.51
N ASN A 16 31.29 -22.92 38.73
CA ASN A 16 32.60 -22.31 38.48
C ASN A 16 32.93 -22.14 36.99
N LEU A 17 32.82 -20.87 36.56
CA LEU A 17 33.47 -20.32 35.37
C LEU A 17 35.00 -20.45 35.50
N VAL A 18 35.65 -20.87 34.41
CA VAL A 18 37.10 -20.72 34.22
C VAL A 18 37.31 -19.79 33.03
N TYR A 19 37.98 -18.67 33.29
CA TYR A 19 38.57 -17.79 32.28
C TYR A 19 39.86 -18.42 31.77
N LEU A 20 40.06 -18.45 30.44
CA LEU A 20 41.37 -18.64 29.83
C LEU A 20 41.62 -17.49 28.85
N ASP A 21 42.69 -16.77 29.15
CA ASP A 21 43.29 -15.69 28.37
C ASP A 21 44.38 -16.28 27.45
N TYR A 22 44.48 -15.80 26.21
CA TYR A 22 45.65 -16.03 25.35
C TYR A 22 45.81 -14.87 24.36
N SER A 23 46.80 -14.03 24.63
CA SER A 23 47.50 -13.19 23.65
C SER A 23 48.64 -13.98 22.97
N ASP A 24 48.97 -13.55 21.75
CA ASP A 24 50.15 -13.86 20.94
C ASP A 24 50.27 -15.24 20.25
N ARG A 25 49.99 -15.24 18.92
CA ARG A 25 51.00 -15.45 17.85
C ARG A 25 50.37 -15.38 16.46
N CYS A 26 50.88 -14.49 15.62
CA CYS A 26 50.75 -14.58 14.17
C CYS A 26 51.41 -15.87 13.66
N ASN A 27 50.67 -16.71 12.92
CA ASN A 27 51.11 -17.29 11.65
C ASN A 27 50.01 -18.13 10.97
N ASN A 28 49.97 -18.01 9.64
CA ASN A 28 49.18 -18.77 8.67
C ASN A 28 48.86 -20.23 9.06
N ARG A 29 47.56 -20.60 9.05
CA ARG A 29 46.99 -21.79 8.37
C ARG A 29 45.48 -21.89 8.61
N SER A 30 44.75 -22.16 7.54
CA SER A 30 43.32 -22.46 7.48
C SER A 30 42.92 -23.64 8.38
N TYR A 31 41.94 -23.45 9.26
CA TYR A 31 41.30 -24.54 10.02
C TYR A 31 39.85 -24.74 9.58
N ASN A 32 39.51 -26.00 9.31
CA ASN A 32 38.27 -26.48 8.70
C ASN A 32 37.19 -26.70 9.79
N HIS A 33 36.02 -26.08 9.63
CA HIS A 33 34.88 -26.15 10.57
C HIS A 33 34.10 -27.48 10.56
N ALA A 34 34.53 -28.49 9.81
CA ALA A 34 33.81 -29.74 9.61
C ALA A 34 33.93 -30.74 10.77
N SER A 35 34.97 -30.66 11.58
CA SER A 35 35.29 -31.69 12.59
C SER A 35 34.49 -31.59 13.90
N PHE A 36 33.84 -30.44 14.16
CA PHE A 36 33.10 -30.21 15.40
C PHE A 36 31.61 -30.61 15.29
N LEU A 37 31.06 -30.59 14.06
CA LEU A 37 29.67 -30.98 13.78
C LEU A 37 29.48 -32.50 13.72
N HIS A 38 30.53 -33.26 13.39
CA HIS A 38 30.43 -34.72 13.28
C HIS A 38 30.31 -35.42 14.65
N SER A 39 30.93 -34.87 15.70
CA SER A 39 30.86 -35.41 17.06
C SER A 39 29.54 -35.13 17.79
N LEU A 40 28.73 -34.19 17.30
CA LEU A 40 27.40 -33.90 17.87
C LEU A 40 26.29 -34.81 17.30
N LEU A 41 26.50 -35.37 16.11
CA LEU A 41 25.52 -36.19 15.39
C LEU A 41 25.58 -37.68 15.77
N GLU A 42 26.70 -38.18 16.28
CA GLU A 42 26.83 -39.56 16.76
C GLU A 42 26.18 -39.82 18.14
N ALA A 43 25.74 -38.77 18.85
CA ALA A 43 25.22 -38.92 20.21
C ALA A 43 23.69 -39.12 20.32
N HIS A 44 22.92 -39.12 19.22
CA HIS A 44 21.45 -38.99 19.30
C HIS A 44 20.58 -39.91 18.41
N LEU A 45 21.13 -40.93 17.75
CA LEU A 45 20.33 -41.85 16.93
C LEU A 45 20.64 -43.30 17.25
N ASP A 46 20.05 -43.78 18.34
CA ASP A 46 20.03 -45.18 18.75
C ASP A 46 18.62 -45.73 18.46
N LEU A 47 18.39 -46.26 17.24
CA LEU A 47 17.18 -47.01 16.90
C LEU A 47 17.50 -48.16 15.93
N ASP A 48 17.56 -49.34 16.53
CA ASP A 48 17.54 -50.68 15.94
C ASP A 48 16.12 -51.00 15.41
N LEU A 49 15.99 -51.79 14.33
CA LEU A 49 14.90 -52.76 13.98
C LEU A 49 14.89 -53.13 12.46
N PRO A 50 14.40 -54.34 12.08
CA PRO A 50 15.03 -55.24 11.12
C PRO A 50 14.27 -55.47 9.79
N GLN A 51 14.92 -56.22 8.89
CA GLN A 51 14.43 -56.67 7.58
C GLN A 51 13.07 -57.39 7.63
N CYS A 52 12.11 -56.96 6.81
CA CYS A 52 10.96 -57.78 6.41
C CYS A 52 10.53 -57.48 4.96
N HIS A 53 10.65 -58.50 4.10
CA HIS A 53 9.99 -58.59 2.80
C HIS A 53 8.47 -58.71 3.00
N HIS A 54 7.65 -57.78 2.47
CA HIS A 54 6.28 -58.03 2.02
C HIS A 54 5.75 -56.86 1.15
N GLN A 55 4.95 -57.19 0.14
CA GLN A 55 4.29 -56.29 -0.81
C GLN A 55 3.39 -55.25 -0.10
N PHE A 56 3.57 -53.97 -0.41
CA PHE A 56 2.64 -52.91 0.02
C PHE A 56 1.58 -52.61 -1.05
N ARG A 57 0.31 -52.70 -0.64
CA ARG A 57 -0.89 -52.28 -1.39
C ARG A 57 -1.18 -50.79 -1.14
N ALA A 58 -2.02 -50.21 -1.98
CA ALA A 58 -2.26 -48.77 -2.21
C ALA A 58 -2.88 -47.93 -1.06
N GLU A 59 -2.58 -48.19 0.22
CA GLU A 59 -3.10 -47.40 1.35
C GLU A 59 -2.03 -46.68 2.21
N ASP A 60 -0.74 -46.74 1.84
CA ASP A 60 0.35 -46.12 2.62
C ASP A 60 0.87 -44.75 2.11
N HIS A 61 0.05 -43.99 1.37
CA HIS A 61 0.45 -42.67 0.85
C HIS A 61 0.50 -41.56 1.92
N SER A 62 -0.13 -41.74 3.08
CA SER A 62 -0.14 -40.72 4.15
C SER A 62 1.13 -40.70 5.00
N ARG A 63 1.87 -41.82 5.08
CA ARG A 63 3.11 -41.92 5.87
C ARG A 63 4.35 -41.43 5.11
N LEU A 64 4.39 -41.61 3.79
CA LEU A 64 5.48 -41.10 2.96
C LEU A 64 5.46 -39.56 2.87
N VAL A 65 4.27 -38.95 2.82
CA VAL A 65 4.09 -37.49 2.80
C VAL A 65 4.43 -36.87 4.17
N SER A 66 4.21 -37.59 5.27
CA SER A 66 4.60 -37.16 6.62
C SER A 66 6.13 -37.21 6.84
N TRP A 67 6.82 -38.15 6.19
CA TRP A 67 8.29 -38.26 6.27
C TRP A 67 8.99 -37.14 5.48
N ILE A 68 8.48 -36.79 4.29
CA ILE A 68 9.04 -35.70 3.47
C ILE A 68 8.90 -34.33 4.15
N CYS A 69 7.84 -34.12 4.95
CA CYS A 69 7.60 -32.84 5.63
C CYS A 69 8.44 -32.62 6.91
N ASN A 70 9.18 -33.62 7.40
CA ASN A 70 9.94 -33.51 8.66
C ASN A 70 11.47 -33.55 8.51
N VAL A 71 12.01 -33.49 7.29
CA VAL A 71 13.46 -33.34 7.08
C VAL A 71 13.83 -31.86 7.07
N GLN A 72 14.49 -31.41 8.14
CA GLN A 72 15.15 -30.12 8.21
C GLN A 72 16.19 -29.98 7.09
N ILE A 73 16.21 -28.80 6.46
CA ILE A 73 17.07 -28.42 5.33
C ILE A 73 18.53 -28.78 5.60
N LEU A 74 19.00 -29.86 4.98
CA LEU A 74 20.42 -30.14 4.75
C LEU A 74 20.76 -29.53 3.39
N HIS A 75 21.85 -28.75 3.32
CA HIS A 75 22.38 -28.20 2.07
C HIS A 75 22.62 -29.32 1.05
N LEU A 76 21.84 -29.33 -0.04
CA LEU A 76 22.05 -30.21 -1.17
C LEU A 76 22.87 -29.46 -2.24
N SER A 77 23.99 -30.06 -2.65
CA SER A 77 24.82 -29.58 -3.76
C SER A 77 24.11 -29.76 -5.11
N SER A 78 24.53 -29.00 -6.13
CA SER A 78 23.94 -28.99 -7.48
C SER A 78 23.76 -30.37 -8.11
N SER A 79 24.59 -31.35 -7.74
CA SER A 79 24.53 -32.74 -8.17
C SER A 79 23.24 -33.49 -7.77
N THR A 80 22.52 -33.07 -6.72
CA THR A 80 21.29 -33.74 -6.28
C THR A 80 20.05 -33.28 -7.05
N VAL A 81 20.07 -32.05 -7.58
CA VAL A 81 19.00 -31.51 -8.43
C VAL A 81 19.00 -32.19 -9.81
N ASP A 82 20.19 -32.46 -10.35
CA ASP A 82 20.33 -33.18 -11.64
C ASP A 82 19.85 -34.64 -11.57
N MET A 83 19.94 -35.28 -10.40
CA MET A 83 19.43 -36.63 -10.20
C MET A 83 17.89 -36.68 -10.15
N MET A 84 17.24 -35.61 -9.65
CA MET A 84 15.77 -35.51 -9.65
C MET A 84 15.19 -35.29 -11.06
N PHE A 85 15.93 -34.58 -11.94
CA PHE A 85 15.51 -34.39 -13.33
C PHE A 85 15.64 -35.66 -14.18
N GLN A 86 16.59 -36.56 -13.87
CA GLN A 86 16.74 -37.84 -14.59
C GLN A 86 15.64 -38.87 -14.25
N CYS A 87 14.92 -38.71 -13.12
CA CYS A 87 13.81 -39.60 -12.76
C CYS A 87 12.47 -39.26 -13.44
N LEU A 88 12.36 -38.12 -14.12
CA LEU A 88 11.13 -37.68 -14.81
C LEU A 88 11.11 -37.96 -16.32
N ASP A 89 12.21 -38.49 -16.88
CA ASP A 89 12.37 -38.73 -18.31
C ASP A 89 11.59 -39.94 -18.91
N PRO A 90 11.04 -40.91 -18.14
CA PRO A 90 10.21 -41.97 -18.73
C PRO A 90 8.80 -41.51 -19.16
N TRP A 91 8.31 -40.37 -18.66
CA TRP A 91 6.93 -39.92 -18.92
C TRP A 91 6.76 -39.07 -20.20
N ARG A 92 7.88 -38.70 -20.84
CA ARG A 92 7.88 -37.85 -22.04
C ARG A 92 7.89 -38.62 -23.37
N LYS A 93 8.09 -39.95 -23.34
CA LYS A 93 8.33 -40.77 -24.55
C LYS A 93 7.23 -41.74 -25.00
N ASN A 94 6.13 -41.90 -24.26
CA ASN A 94 5.02 -42.77 -24.69
C ASN A 94 3.71 -42.00 -24.80
N GLY A 95 3.49 -41.38 -25.98
CA GLY A 95 2.32 -40.59 -26.31
C GLY A 95 0.98 -41.17 -25.80
N GLY A 96 0.26 -40.37 -25.02
CA GLY A 96 -1.02 -40.73 -24.40
C GLY A 96 -1.89 -39.50 -24.19
N PHE A 97 -2.13 -38.72 -25.24
CA PHE A 97 -3.10 -37.62 -25.25
C PHE A 97 -4.51 -38.18 -25.53
N SER A 98 -5.10 -38.91 -24.58
CA SER A 98 -6.51 -39.31 -24.62
C SER A 98 -6.87 -40.03 -23.32
N LEU A 99 -7.25 -39.29 -22.28
CA LEU A 99 -8.19 -39.67 -21.19
C LEU A 99 -8.06 -38.69 -20.01
N PHE A 100 -8.34 -37.40 -20.21
CA PHE A 100 -8.59 -36.48 -19.08
C PHE A 100 -9.59 -35.39 -19.49
N LYS A 101 -10.77 -35.84 -19.94
CA LYS A 101 -11.92 -34.96 -20.20
C LYS A 101 -13.11 -35.18 -19.26
N ASN A 102 -12.98 -35.97 -18.19
CA ASN A 102 -14.10 -36.21 -17.26
C ASN A 102 -13.62 -36.48 -15.82
N LEU A 103 -12.99 -35.50 -15.18
CA LEU A 103 -12.88 -35.41 -13.71
C LEU A 103 -12.65 -33.94 -13.32
N VAL A 104 -13.72 -33.17 -13.46
CA VAL A 104 -13.93 -31.90 -12.74
C VAL A 104 -14.16 -32.23 -11.27
N ASN A 105 -13.66 -31.35 -10.39
CA ASN A 105 -13.72 -31.38 -8.91
C ASN A 105 -12.67 -32.25 -8.21
N ILE A 106 -11.54 -31.62 -7.81
CA ILE A 106 -11.07 -31.51 -6.41
C ILE A 106 -9.79 -30.62 -6.40
N LYS A 107 -9.92 -29.49 -5.70
CA LYS A 107 -8.91 -28.61 -5.05
C LYS A 107 -7.43 -28.74 -5.47
N ARG A 108 -6.90 -27.71 -6.15
CA ARG A 108 -5.47 -27.37 -6.11
C ARG A 108 -5.19 -26.48 -4.90
N VAL A 109 -4.31 -26.97 -4.02
CA VAL A 109 -3.63 -26.21 -2.97
C VAL A 109 -2.24 -25.90 -3.53
N GLU A 110 -1.94 -24.64 -3.82
CA GLU A 110 -0.58 -24.18 -4.10
C GLU A 110 0.04 -23.63 -2.81
N VAL A 111 1.20 -24.16 -2.43
CA VAL A 111 2.00 -23.72 -1.29
C VAL A 111 3.04 -22.73 -1.80
N ASN A 112 2.94 -21.46 -1.36
CA ASN A 112 3.99 -20.44 -1.52
C ASN A 112 4.91 -20.49 -0.30
N LEU A 113 6.21 -20.74 -0.50
CA LEU A 113 7.23 -20.67 0.55
C LEU A 113 7.91 -19.28 0.51
N TYR A 114 7.73 -18.51 1.58
CA TYR A 114 8.42 -17.24 1.82
C TYR A 114 9.81 -17.50 2.45
N LEU A 115 10.86 -16.87 1.91
CA LEU A 115 12.20 -16.83 2.50
C LEU A 115 12.40 -15.49 3.24
N LEU A 116 12.58 -15.58 4.56
CA LEU A 116 12.86 -14.48 5.48
C LEU A 116 14.28 -14.71 6.01
N VAL A 117 15.27 -13.99 5.49
CA VAL A 117 16.64 -14.00 6.03
C VAL A 117 16.79 -12.83 6.98
N LYS A 118 16.85 -13.13 8.29
CA LYS A 118 17.30 -12.21 9.33
C LYS A 118 18.82 -12.06 9.26
N CYS A 119 19.30 -10.85 8.99
CA CYS A 119 20.64 -10.44 9.40
C CYS A 119 20.60 -10.03 10.88
N GLN A 120 21.33 -10.77 11.71
CA GLN A 120 21.65 -10.39 13.07
C GLN A 120 23.17 -10.56 13.21
N LEU A 121 23.86 -9.45 13.49
CA LEU A 121 25.11 -9.27 14.25
C LEU A 121 26.03 -8.20 13.62
N SER A 122 26.07 -7.03 14.24
CA SER A 122 27.32 -6.50 14.81
C SER A 122 27.00 -5.39 15.82
N GLU A 123 26.81 -5.79 17.07
CA GLU A 123 27.08 -4.93 18.23
C GLU A 123 28.54 -5.18 18.64
N THR A 124 29.43 -4.22 18.37
CA THR A 124 30.58 -3.80 19.22
C THR A 124 31.47 -2.81 18.46
N ALA A 125 31.98 -1.80 19.19
CA ALA A 125 32.68 -0.57 18.76
C ALA A 125 31.74 0.52 18.19
N ILE A 126 31.47 1.64 18.86
CA ILE A 126 32.41 2.60 19.46
C ILE A 126 31.78 3.21 20.73
N ILE A 127 32.37 2.90 21.89
CA ILE A 127 32.34 3.73 23.09
C ILE A 127 33.77 4.21 23.29
N GLN A 128 34.08 5.45 22.86
CA GLN A 128 35.13 6.33 23.40
C GLN A 128 35.18 7.65 22.60
N ARG A 129 35.22 8.79 23.33
CA ARG A 129 35.24 10.22 22.90
C ARG A 129 33.89 10.74 22.37
N TYR A 130 33.14 11.61 23.04
CA TYR A 130 33.54 12.87 23.67
C TYR A 130 32.83 13.12 25.01
N LEU A 131 33.62 13.24 26.07
CA LEU A 131 33.30 14.02 27.28
C LEU A 131 34.13 15.30 27.19
N SER A 132 33.47 16.46 27.09
CA SER A 132 33.97 17.76 27.56
C SER A 132 32.81 18.77 27.65
N PRO A 133 32.81 19.66 28.66
CA PRO A 133 31.62 20.36 29.16
C PRO A 133 31.26 21.60 28.32
N PRO A 134 30.00 22.09 28.39
CA PRO A 134 29.62 23.34 27.75
C PRO A 134 30.20 24.56 28.50
N PRO A 135 30.56 25.64 27.80
CA PRO A 135 31.05 26.87 28.42
C PRO A 135 29.93 27.60 29.16
N LYS A 136 30.30 28.17 30.31
CA LYS A 136 29.49 29.08 31.11
C LYS A 136 29.25 30.37 30.35
N THR A 137 27.99 30.76 30.17
CA THR A 137 27.61 32.17 29.99
C THR A 137 26.35 32.47 30.79
N HIS A 138 26.52 33.40 31.72
CA HIS A 138 25.48 34.03 32.52
C HIS A 138 24.56 34.88 31.64
N PHE A 139 23.24 34.76 31.80
CA PHE A 139 22.33 35.89 31.64
C PHE A 139 21.17 35.78 32.62
N LEU A 140 20.83 36.94 33.17
CA LEU A 140 20.04 37.19 34.37
C LEU A 140 18.53 37.14 34.08
N LEU A 141 17.76 36.55 35.01
CA LEU A 141 16.38 36.98 35.26
C LEU A 141 16.41 38.36 35.93
N PRO A 142 15.51 39.27 35.55
CA PRO A 142 14.28 39.50 36.35
C PRO A 142 13.08 39.78 35.40
N THR A 143 11.79 39.72 35.72
CA THR A 143 11.03 39.83 36.98
C THR A 143 9.59 39.41 36.64
N PHE A 144 8.94 38.63 37.51
CA PHE A 144 7.48 38.53 37.59
C PHE A 144 6.93 39.82 38.24
N LEU A 145 5.97 40.52 37.62
CA LEU A 145 4.90 41.31 38.27
C LEU A 145 4.12 42.18 37.25
N ASN A 146 2.88 41.76 36.93
CA ASN A 146 1.64 42.54 36.81
C ASN A 146 0.65 41.76 35.92
N LEU A 147 -0.26 40.96 36.51
CA LEU A 147 -1.57 41.33 37.05
C LEU A 147 -2.48 42.04 36.03
N TYR A 148 -3.54 41.30 35.67
CA TYR A 148 -4.93 41.76 35.66
C TYR A 148 -5.20 43.10 34.98
N ASN A 149 -5.68 43.03 33.74
CA ASN A 149 -6.82 43.80 33.22
C ASN A 149 -6.92 43.54 31.72
N PHE A 150 -7.88 42.71 31.30
CA PHE A 150 -8.68 42.90 30.07
C PHE A 150 -9.68 41.72 29.92
N PHE A 151 -10.61 41.64 30.87
CA PHE A 151 -11.92 41.07 30.59
C PHE A 151 -12.83 42.27 30.38
N GLU A 152 -13.11 42.61 29.12
CA GLU A 152 -14.37 43.22 28.68
C GLU A 152 -14.31 43.46 27.16
N SER A 153 -15.50 43.36 26.55
CA SER A 153 -15.87 43.70 25.18
C SER A 153 -15.56 42.70 24.05
N GLU A 154 -16.66 42.06 23.62
CA GLU A 154 -17.06 41.76 22.22
C GLU A 154 -16.68 40.37 21.64
N ASP A 155 -17.68 39.48 21.67
CA ASP A 155 -17.75 38.15 21.04
C ASP A 155 -17.98 38.27 19.51
N PRO A 156 -16.99 37.94 18.64
CA PRO A 156 -17.15 38.12 17.19
C PRO A 156 -17.74 36.89 16.46
N TRP A 157 -18.22 35.85 17.14
CA TRP A 157 -18.60 34.59 16.47
C TRP A 157 -20.10 34.34 16.28
N ARG A 158 -20.96 35.30 16.64
CA ARG A 158 -22.39 35.24 16.30
C ARG A 158 -22.65 35.93 14.97
N HIS A 159 -22.57 35.19 13.86
CA HIS A 159 -23.45 35.25 12.68
C HIS A 159 -22.76 34.69 11.41
N ARG A 160 -22.90 33.38 11.18
CA ARG A 160 -23.20 32.75 9.88
C ARG A 160 -23.38 31.25 10.08
N TYR A 161 -24.22 30.63 9.24
CA TYR A 161 -24.76 29.27 9.30
C TYR A 161 -26.02 29.09 10.16
N SER A 162 -27.13 29.65 9.66
CA SER A 162 -28.47 29.12 9.91
C SER A 162 -28.82 28.09 8.83
N THR A 163 -28.65 26.80 9.14
CA THR A 163 -29.33 25.70 8.45
C THR A 163 -29.72 24.66 9.50
N PRO A 164 -30.94 24.09 9.50
CA PRO A 164 -31.39 23.25 10.59
C PRO A 164 -30.63 21.91 10.61
N LEU A 165 -29.95 21.63 11.72
CA LEU A 165 -29.47 20.30 12.11
C LEU A 165 -30.69 19.40 12.38
N ALA A 166 -31.29 18.89 11.31
CA ALA A 166 -32.41 17.96 11.37
C ALA A 166 -32.25 16.86 10.32
N ALA A 167 -31.12 16.15 10.32
CA ALA A 167 -30.98 14.82 9.72
C ALA A 167 -29.58 14.24 9.98
N LEU A 168 -29.33 13.68 11.18
CA LEU A 168 -28.27 12.67 11.35
C LEU A 168 -28.38 12.06 12.75
N HIS A 169 -29.24 11.04 12.87
CA HIS A 169 -29.03 9.87 13.74
C HIS A 169 -30.13 8.84 13.44
N ARG A 170 -29.91 8.02 12.40
CA ARG A 170 -30.45 6.67 12.35
C ARG A 170 -29.30 5.71 12.14
N ALA A 171 -28.56 5.44 13.21
CA ALA A 171 -27.90 4.16 13.32
C ALA A 171 -29.01 3.12 13.47
N LYS A 172 -29.39 2.45 12.38
CA LYS A 172 -30.20 1.23 12.45
C LYS A 172 -29.38 0.20 13.24
N ALA A 173 -29.74 0.01 14.50
CA ALA A 173 -29.35 -1.16 15.25
C ALA A 173 -29.80 -2.40 14.45
N SER A 174 -28.87 -3.32 14.21
CA SER A 174 -29.21 -4.65 13.73
C SER A 174 -30.22 -5.26 14.69
N GLU A 175 -31.34 -5.75 14.17
CA GLU A 175 -32.32 -6.53 14.91
C GLU A 175 -31.70 -7.85 15.36
N SER A 176 -30.95 -7.81 16.47
CA SER A 176 -30.80 -8.95 17.35
C SER A 176 -31.94 -8.88 18.35
N ASN A 177 -32.87 -9.82 18.26
CA ASN A 177 -34.00 -9.98 19.16
C ASN A 177 -33.50 -10.10 20.62
N GLY A 178 -33.55 -8.98 21.34
CA GLY A 178 -33.22 -8.87 22.76
C GLY A 178 -33.74 -7.52 23.24
N HIS A 179 -34.77 -7.52 24.08
CA HIS A 179 -35.35 -6.31 24.65
C HIS A 179 -34.27 -5.44 25.32
N ALA A 180 -33.85 -4.37 24.65
CA ALA A 180 -33.10 -3.30 25.29
C ALA A 180 -34.06 -2.54 26.21
N LYS A 181 -34.04 -2.88 27.50
CA LYS A 181 -34.73 -2.12 28.55
C LYS A 181 -34.28 -0.65 28.47
N LYS A 182 -35.21 0.25 28.17
CA LYS A 182 -35.04 1.69 28.33
C LYS A 182 -34.86 1.96 29.83
N LEU A 183 -33.62 2.04 30.29
CA LEU A 183 -33.28 2.41 31.66
C LEU A 183 -32.59 3.77 31.62
N GLY A 184 -33.30 4.82 32.05
CA GLY A 184 -32.74 6.15 32.23
C GLY A 184 -33.83 7.19 32.46
N ARG A 185 -33.66 8.00 33.52
CA ARG A 185 -34.40 9.25 33.73
C ARG A 185 -34.22 10.16 32.52
N SER A 186 -35.20 11.00 32.23
CA SER A 186 -35.07 12.06 31.20
C SER A 186 -34.02 13.09 31.61
N ASP A 187 -33.47 13.84 30.64
CA ASP A 187 -32.43 14.85 30.88
C ASP A 187 -32.89 15.89 31.91
N ALA A 188 -34.16 16.33 31.84
CA ALA A 188 -34.77 17.25 32.80
C ALA A 188 -34.87 16.68 34.23
N GLU A 189 -35.14 15.37 34.37
CA GLU A 189 -35.17 14.69 35.67
C GLU A 189 -33.76 14.48 36.25
N CYS A 190 -32.75 14.29 35.40
CA CYS A 190 -31.35 14.26 35.81
C CYS A 190 -30.88 15.64 36.30
N GLU A 191 -31.20 16.71 35.56
CA GLU A 191 -30.87 18.08 35.95
C GLU A 191 -31.56 18.48 37.27
N ALA A 192 -32.86 18.23 37.40
CA ALA A 192 -33.60 18.53 38.63
C ALA A 192 -33.06 17.74 39.84
N ALA A 193 -32.64 16.49 39.64
CA ALA A 193 -32.06 15.68 40.70
C ALA A 193 -30.67 16.19 41.13
N VAL A 194 -29.83 16.64 40.19
CA VAL A 194 -28.52 17.24 40.49
C VAL A 194 -28.69 18.56 41.24
N VAL A 195 -29.60 19.44 40.80
CA VAL A 195 -29.89 20.72 41.48
C VAL A 195 -30.45 20.50 42.89
N ALA A 196 -31.24 19.45 43.10
CA ALA A 196 -31.78 19.09 44.41
C ALA A 196 -30.76 18.35 45.33
N GLY A 197 -29.49 18.24 44.96
CA GLY A 197 -28.46 17.53 45.73
C GLY A 197 -28.63 16.01 45.73
N LYS A 198 -29.45 15.46 44.84
CA LYS A 198 -29.73 14.02 44.65
C LYS A 198 -29.13 13.52 43.34
N ALA A 199 -27.91 13.93 43.04
CA ALA A 199 -27.17 13.43 41.87
C ALA A 199 -27.18 11.89 41.91
N PRO A 200 -27.58 11.21 40.83
CA PRO A 200 -27.58 9.76 40.82
C PRO A 200 -26.16 9.24 41.08
N GLU A 201 -26.05 8.19 41.90
CA GLU A 201 -24.78 7.50 42.08
C GLU A 201 -24.24 7.04 40.73
N ALA A 202 -22.92 7.12 40.57
CA ALA A 202 -22.26 6.64 39.37
C ALA A 202 -22.71 5.19 39.10
N PRO A 203 -23.08 4.83 37.87
CA PRO A 203 -23.51 3.49 37.57
C PRO A 203 -22.44 2.49 38.04
N PRO A 204 -22.83 1.39 38.71
CA PRO A 204 -21.88 0.40 39.19
C PRO A 204 -21.04 -0.08 38.01
N VAL A 205 -19.72 -0.13 38.20
CA VAL A 205 -18.78 -0.60 37.17
C VAL A 205 -19.25 -1.99 36.74
N PRO A 206 -19.49 -2.23 35.43
CA PRO A 206 -19.94 -3.53 34.96
C PRO A 206 -19.01 -4.62 35.48
N PRO A 207 -19.54 -5.72 36.04
CA PRO A 207 -18.70 -6.80 36.55
C PRO A 207 -17.81 -7.29 35.41
N LYS A 208 -16.50 -7.34 35.67
CA LYS A 208 -15.53 -7.84 34.71
C LYS A 208 -15.94 -9.27 34.33
N PRO A 209 -16.11 -9.59 33.03
CA PRO A 209 -16.44 -10.95 32.62
C PRO A 209 -15.43 -11.94 33.20
N ALA A 210 -15.94 -13.08 33.68
CA ALA A 210 -15.08 -14.17 34.14
C ALA A 210 -14.17 -14.63 32.99
N ALA A 211 -12.92 -14.97 33.32
CA ALA A 211 -12.03 -15.59 32.35
C ALA A 211 -12.57 -16.97 31.95
N PRO A 212 -12.27 -17.46 30.72
CA PRO A 212 -12.62 -18.82 30.33
C PRO A 212 -12.11 -19.86 31.34
N ALA A 213 -12.88 -20.93 31.56
CA ALA A 213 -12.45 -22.03 32.42
C ALA A 213 -11.11 -22.61 31.95
N GLY A 214 -10.21 -22.93 32.89
CA GLY A 214 -8.85 -23.38 32.57
C GLY A 214 -7.84 -22.24 32.31
N THR A 215 -8.25 -20.97 32.39
CA THR A 215 -7.30 -19.85 32.34
C THR A 215 -6.33 -19.95 33.52
N PRO A 216 -5.00 -19.96 33.30
CA PRO A 216 -4.03 -20.08 34.38
C PRO A 216 -4.07 -18.85 35.29
N ILE A 217 -3.97 -19.09 36.60
CA ILE A 217 -3.83 -18.03 37.60
C ILE A 217 -2.35 -17.63 37.63
N VAL A 218 -2.05 -16.42 37.17
CA VAL A 218 -0.69 -15.89 37.08
C VAL A 218 -0.57 -14.56 37.85
N GLN A 219 0.63 -14.26 38.33
CA GLN A 219 0.92 -12.94 38.88
C GLN A 219 0.98 -11.90 37.74
N PRO A 220 0.41 -10.68 37.93
CA PRO A 220 0.51 -9.63 36.93
C PRO A 220 1.96 -9.23 36.66
N LEU A 221 2.32 -9.12 35.37
CA LEU A 221 3.64 -8.63 34.97
C LEU A 221 3.87 -7.18 35.42
N SER A 222 5.04 -6.86 35.98
CA SER A 222 5.45 -5.51 36.37
C SER A 222 5.93 -4.70 35.15
N LEU A 223 4.98 -4.11 34.41
CA LEU A 223 5.25 -3.33 33.20
C LEU A 223 4.77 -1.88 33.35
N HIS A 224 5.68 -0.92 33.12
CA HIS A 224 5.35 0.52 33.07
C HIS A 224 4.64 0.91 31.77
N ARG A 225 5.16 0.44 30.62
CA ARG A 225 4.64 0.75 29.28
C ARG A 225 3.72 -0.37 28.78
N ARG A 226 2.49 -0.02 28.38
CA ARG A 226 1.52 -0.97 27.82
C ARG A 226 0.84 -0.36 26.59
N PRO A 227 1.41 -0.49 25.38
CA PRO A 227 0.86 0.10 24.16
C PRO A 227 -0.59 -0.32 23.85
N ARG A 228 -1.04 -1.48 24.33
CA ARG A 228 -2.45 -1.92 24.25
C ARG A 228 -3.44 -0.95 24.90
N ARG A 229 -3.00 -0.06 25.81
CA ARG A 229 -3.86 0.98 26.42
C ARG A 229 -4.42 1.93 25.35
N ASN A 230 -3.61 2.33 24.37
CA ASN A 230 -4.04 3.16 23.24
C ASN A 230 -4.89 2.38 22.20
N ARG A 231 -5.16 1.09 22.46
CA ARG A 231 -5.98 0.23 21.61
C ARG A 231 -7.18 -0.37 22.35
N ALA A 232 -7.45 0.10 23.57
CA ALA A 232 -8.37 -0.54 24.52
C ALA A 232 -9.83 -0.53 24.06
N SER A 233 -10.26 0.50 23.33
CA SER A 233 -11.61 0.61 22.77
C SER A 233 -11.59 1.25 21.39
N PRO A 234 -12.66 1.12 20.59
CA PRO A 234 -12.79 1.84 19.33
C PRO A 234 -12.63 3.35 19.48
N ALA A 235 -13.21 3.94 20.53
CA ALA A 235 -13.10 5.38 20.81
C ALA A 235 -11.65 5.81 21.09
N VAL A 236 -10.89 5.03 21.86
CA VAL A 236 -9.47 5.32 22.13
C VAL A 236 -8.63 5.18 20.86
N ARG A 237 -8.90 4.18 20.02
CA ARG A 237 -8.19 4.01 18.74
C ARG A 237 -8.45 5.19 17.80
N ALA A 238 -9.70 5.63 17.68
CA ALA A 238 -10.07 6.77 16.86
C ALA A 238 -9.41 8.07 17.36
N ALA A 239 -9.40 8.31 18.67
CA ALA A 239 -8.80 9.52 19.25
C ALA A 239 -7.27 9.63 19.05
N PHE A 240 -6.58 8.51 18.80
CA PHE A 240 -5.13 8.47 18.60
C PHE A 240 -4.74 8.05 17.19
N GLN A 241 -5.68 8.09 16.24
CA GLN A 241 -5.40 7.81 14.84
C GLN A 241 -4.51 8.91 14.25
N GLU A 242 -3.44 8.53 13.58
CA GLU A 242 -2.46 9.46 12.99
C GLU A 242 -2.78 9.82 11.53
N THR A 243 -3.69 9.09 10.89
CA THR A 243 -3.97 9.22 9.46
C THR A 243 -5.45 9.04 9.20
N ASP A 244 -6.03 10.02 8.52
CA ASP A 244 -7.41 10.00 8.04
C ASP A 244 -7.42 10.03 6.51
N ILE A 245 -8.45 9.41 5.92
CA ILE A 245 -8.72 9.48 4.49
C ILE A 245 -10.11 10.08 4.28
N SER A 246 -10.26 10.88 3.24
CA SER A 246 -11.53 11.48 2.83
C SER A 246 -11.74 11.32 1.32
N PRO A 247 -12.99 11.40 0.83
CA PRO A 247 -13.25 11.37 -0.62
C PRO A 247 -12.46 12.41 -1.42
N ALA A 248 -12.14 13.56 -0.80
CA ALA A 248 -11.35 14.63 -1.44
C ALA A 248 -9.89 14.23 -1.72
N ASN A 249 -9.38 13.17 -1.10
CA ASN A 249 -8.05 12.65 -1.41
C ASN A 249 -8.04 11.80 -2.68
N PHE A 250 -9.19 11.44 -3.24
CA PHE A 250 -9.26 10.52 -4.38
C PHE A 250 -9.36 11.25 -5.71
N VAL A 251 -8.58 10.78 -6.68
CA VAL A 251 -8.75 11.05 -8.10
C VAL A 251 -9.25 9.76 -8.73
N TYR A 252 -10.40 9.80 -9.41
CA TYR A 252 -11.05 8.61 -9.98
C TYR A 252 -10.62 8.39 -11.44
N PRO A 253 -9.86 7.33 -11.75
CA PRO A 253 -9.49 6.99 -13.12
C PRO A 253 -10.67 6.44 -13.91
N LEU A 254 -10.93 7.03 -15.09
CA LEU A 254 -12.04 6.67 -15.95
C LEU A 254 -11.55 6.39 -17.38
N PHE A 255 -11.98 5.26 -17.93
CA PHE A 255 -11.69 4.89 -19.32
C PHE A 255 -12.82 5.39 -20.23
N ILE A 256 -12.48 6.04 -21.33
CA ILE A 256 -13.47 6.61 -22.25
C ILE A 256 -13.25 6.09 -23.68
N HIS A 257 -14.32 5.97 -24.46
CA HIS A 257 -14.25 5.63 -25.88
C HIS A 257 -15.33 6.36 -26.70
N GLU A 258 -15.24 6.28 -28.02
CA GLU A 258 -16.16 6.93 -28.98
C GLU A 258 -17.56 6.29 -29.07
N GLY A 259 -17.74 5.09 -28.52
CA GLY A 259 -19.01 4.36 -28.61
C GLY A 259 -20.09 4.93 -27.69
N GLU A 260 -21.35 4.57 -27.96
CA GLU A 260 -22.49 4.98 -27.12
C GLU A 260 -22.64 4.09 -25.88
N ASP A 261 -22.41 2.79 -26.04
CA ASP A 261 -22.60 1.79 -24.99
C ASP A 261 -21.33 1.56 -24.14
N ASP A 262 -21.52 1.46 -22.83
CA ASP A 262 -20.44 1.13 -21.91
C ASP A 262 -20.00 -0.34 -22.08
N THR A 263 -18.69 -0.55 -22.18
CA THR A 263 -18.11 -1.89 -22.38
C THR A 263 -17.32 -2.34 -21.14
N PRO A 264 -17.63 -3.49 -20.53
CA PRO A 264 -16.89 -3.97 -19.35
C PRO A 264 -15.43 -4.30 -19.69
N ILE A 265 -14.54 -4.10 -18.72
CA ILE A 265 -13.12 -4.46 -18.83
C ILE A 265 -12.90 -5.77 -18.07
N GLY A 266 -12.61 -6.85 -18.81
CA GLY A 266 -12.52 -8.22 -18.25
C GLY A 266 -11.48 -8.33 -17.13
N ALA A 267 -10.26 -7.85 -17.37
CA ALA A 267 -9.20 -7.87 -16.36
C ALA A 267 -9.42 -6.89 -15.18
N MET A 268 -10.42 -6.02 -15.22
CA MET A 268 -10.74 -5.06 -14.16
C MET A 268 -12.23 -5.13 -13.80
N PRO A 269 -12.68 -6.17 -13.07
CA PRO A 269 -14.09 -6.36 -12.74
C PRO A 269 -14.69 -5.13 -12.06
N GLY A 270 -15.82 -4.65 -12.59
CA GLY A 270 -16.50 -3.44 -12.13
C GLY A 270 -16.03 -2.14 -12.79
N CYS A 271 -14.97 -2.17 -13.61
CA CYS A 271 -14.56 -1.05 -14.45
C CYS A 271 -15.08 -1.23 -15.88
N TYR A 272 -15.35 -0.12 -16.55
CA TYR A 272 -15.90 -0.05 -17.89
C TYR A 272 -15.11 0.95 -18.73
N ARG A 273 -15.05 0.70 -20.04
CA ARG A 273 -14.83 1.75 -21.05
C ARG A 273 -16.17 2.43 -21.23
N LEU A 274 -16.23 3.71 -20.88
CA LEU A 274 -17.47 4.47 -20.84
C LEU A 274 -17.68 5.24 -22.14
N GLY A 275 -18.91 5.23 -22.64
CA GLY A 275 -19.32 6.13 -23.71
C GLY A 275 -19.22 7.57 -23.21
N TRP A 276 -18.40 8.40 -23.87
CA TRP A 276 -18.01 9.71 -23.33
C TRP A 276 -19.17 10.70 -23.13
N ARG A 277 -20.29 10.51 -23.84
CA ARG A 277 -21.48 11.38 -23.77
C ARG A 277 -22.45 11.04 -22.64
N HIS A 278 -22.63 9.75 -22.34
CA HIS A 278 -23.70 9.28 -21.45
C HIS A 278 -23.13 8.54 -20.24
N GLY A 279 -22.52 7.37 -20.44
CA GLY A 279 -22.00 6.55 -19.35
C GLY A 279 -20.97 7.29 -18.50
N LEU A 280 -20.06 8.03 -19.14
CA LEU A 280 -19.08 8.86 -18.42
C LEU A 280 -19.75 9.92 -17.53
N VAL A 281 -20.74 10.62 -18.07
CA VAL A 281 -21.40 11.72 -17.36
C VAL A 281 -22.20 11.22 -16.16
N GLU A 282 -22.81 10.03 -16.29
CA GLU A 282 -23.49 9.35 -15.18
C GLU A 282 -22.49 8.89 -14.11
N GLU A 283 -21.38 8.29 -14.51
CA GLU A 283 -20.35 7.79 -13.59
C GLU A 283 -19.69 8.93 -12.80
N VAL A 284 -19.41 10.06 -13.46
CA VAL A 284 -18.95 11.28 -12.78
C VAL A 284 -19.99 11.80 -11.80
N ALA A 285 -21.28 11.78 -12.14
CA ALA A 285 -22.34 12.21 -11.22
C ALA A 285 -22.38 11.35 -9.94
N LYS A 286 -22.22 10.03 -10.07
CA LYS A 286 -22.14 9.10 -8.93
C LYS A 286 -20.93 9.39 -8.05
N ALA A 287 -19.75 9.59 -8.64
CA ALA A 287 -18.53 9.93 -7.91
C ALA A 287 -18.70 11.24 -7.11
N ARG A 288 -19.25 12.27 -7.76
CA ARG A 288 -19.51 13.56 -7.11
C ARG A 288 -20.50 13.47 -5.95
N ALA A 289 -21.53 12.64 -6.07
CA ALA A 289 -22.55 12.46 -5.02
C ALA A 289 -21.96 11.97 -3.68
N VAL A 290 -20.83 11.26 -3.73
CA VAL A 290 -20.08 10.78 -2.54
C VAL A 290 -18.83 11.62 -2.23
N GLY A 291 -18.70 12.80 -2.84
CA GLY A 291 -17.62 13.75 -2.56
C GLY A 291 -16.33 13.56 -3.34
N VAL A 292 -16.28 12.64 -4.31
CA VAL A 292 -15.14 12.49 -5.23
C VAL A 292 -15.32 13.46 -6.40
N ASN A 293 -14.65 14.61 -6.30
CA ASN A 293 -14.76 15.70 -7.29
C ASN A 293 -13.51 15.82 -8.20
N SER A 294 -12.66 14.80 -8.22
CA SER A 294 -11.47 14.75 -9.06
C SER A 294 -11.46 13.48 -9.91
N ILE A 295 -11.21 13.61 -11.21
CA ILE A 295 -11.13 12.48 -12.14
C ILE A 295 -9.86 12.54 -12.98
N VAL A 296 -9.44 11.40 -13.53
CA VAL A 296 -8.44 11.35 -14.60
C VAL A 296 -8.96 10.55 -15.79
N LEU A 297 -8.81 11.09 -16.99
CA LEU A 297 -9.35 10.50 -18.22
C LEU A 297 -8.29 9.69 -18.98
N PHE A 298 -8.64 8.46 -19.36
CA PHE A 298 -7.82 7.58 -20.19
C PHE A 298 -8.57 7.16 -21.47
N PRO A 299 -8.14 7.62 -22.66
CA PRO A 299 -8.86 7.37 -23.90
C PRO A 299 -8.50 6.04 -24.55
N LYS A 300 -9.52 5.29 -24.93
CA LYS A 300 -9.42 4.17 -25.88
C LYS A 300 -9.63 4.71 -27.30
N VAL A 301 -8.54 5.14 -27.93
CA VAL A 301 -8.56 5.74 -29.27
C VAL A 301 -8.79 4.67 -30.35
N PRO A 302 -9.63 4.93 -31.38
CA PRO A 302 -9.79 4.04 -32.52
C PRO A 302 -8.48 3.76 -33.25
N GLU A 303 -8.26 2.51 -33.63
CA GLU A 303 -7.00 2.07 -34.24
C GLU A 303 -6.65 2.83 -35.53
N ALA A 304 -7.65 3.23 -36.32
CA ALA A 304 -7.47 3.98 -37.55
C ALA A 304 -6.94 5.42 -37.34
N LEU A 305 -7.00 5.94 -36.11
CA LEU A 305 -6.47 7.26 -35.76
C LEU A 305 -5.07 7.18 -35.14
N LYS A 306 -4.57 5.98 -34.89
CA LYS A 306 -3.23 5.79 -34.33
C LYS A 306 -2.17 5.85 -35.43
N ASN A 307 -1.06 6.53 -35.14
CA ASN A 307 0.08 6.62 -36.05
C ASN A 307 1.40 6.67 -35.27
N PRO A 308 2.57 6.52 -35.92
CA PRO A 308 3.86 6.44 -35.21
C PRO A 308 4.22 7.70 -34.42
N THR A 309 3.68 8.86 -34.79
CA THR A 309 3.96 10.17 -34.17
C THR A 309 2.92 10.60 -33.14
N GLY A 310 1.83 9.85 -32.98
CA GLY A 310 0.75 10.11 -32.03
C GLY A 310 -0.06 11.37 -32.32
N ASP A 311 -0.29 11.74 -33.58
CA ASP A 311 -0.85 13.06 -33.93
C ASP A 311 -2.25 13.34 -33.35
N GLU A 312 -3.05 12.29 -33.12
CA GLU A 312 -4.39 12.41 -32.52
C GLU A 312 -4.32 12.91 -31.06
N ALA A 313 -3.16 12.84 -30.40
CA ALA A 313 -2.96 13.30 -29.02
C ALA A 313 -3.25 14.79 -28.81
N TYR A 314 -3.07 15.61 -29.85
CA TYR A 314 -3.29 17.06 -29.83
C TYR A 314 -4.38 17.51 -30.82
N ASN A 315 -5.25 16.59 -31.25
CA ASN A 315 -6.42 16.96 -32.03
C ASN A 315 -7.42 17.69 -31.12
N ASP A 316 -7.63 18.99 -31.36
CA ASP A 316 -8.57 19.81 -30.57
C ASP A 316 -10.03 19.30 -30.62
N ASN A 317 -10.37 18.47 -31.62
CA ASN A 317 -11.66 17.79 -31.75
C ASN A 317 -11.61 16.30 -31.39
N GLY A 318 -10.48 15.82 -30.88
CA GLY A 318 -10.28 14.44 -30.44
C GLY A 318 -11.13 14.09 -29.22
N LEU A 319 -11.09 12.81 -28.84
CA LEU A 319 -11.91 12.26 -27.76
C LEU A 319 -11.70 12.99 -26.42
N VAL A 320 -10.44 13.19 -26.01
CA VAL A 320 -10.13 13.82 -24.71
C VAL A 320 -10.56 15.29 -24.67
N PRO A 321 -10.16 16.18 -25.61
CA PRO A 321 -10.63 17.57 -25.60
C PRO A 321 -12.15 17.74 -25.65
N ARG A 322 -12.88 16.94 -26.44
CA ARG A 322 -14.35 17.00 -26.47
C ARG A 322 -14.97 16.58 -25.13
N THR A 323 -14.39 15.55 -24.50
CA THR A 323 -14.84 15.05 -23.20
C THR A 323 -14.62 16.07 -22.08
N ILE A 324 -13.45 16.72 -22.04
CA ILE A 324 -13.15 17.77 -21.06
C ILE A 324 -14.16 18.90 -21.17
N ARG A 325 -14.40 19.42 -22.38
CA ARG A 325 -15.37 20.52 -22.60
C ARG A 325 -16.78 20.14 -22.16
N LEU A 326 -17.23 18.92 -22.48
CA LEU A 326 -18.53 18.41 -22.03
C LEU A 326 -18.63 18.37 -20.50
N LEU A 327 -17.61 17.85 -19.82
CA LEU A 327 -17.62 17.75 -18.36
C LEU A 327 -17.51 19.11 -17.68
N LYS A 328 -16.71 20.04 -18.21
CA LYS A 328 -16.59 21.41 -17.69
C LYS A 328 -17.84 22.25 -17.91
N ASP A 329 -18.55 22.06 -19.02
CA ASP A 329 -19.86 22.68 -19.25
C ASP A 329 -20.88 22.23 -18.18
N LYS A 330 -20.93 20.93 -17.91
CA LYS A 330 -21.88 20.37 -16.95
C LYS A 330 -21.49 20.57 -15.49
N TYR A 331 -20.19 20.48 -15.19
CA TYR A 331 -19.62 20.50 -13.84
C TYR A 331 -18.38 21.41 -13.80
N PRO A 332 -18.56 22.74 -13.79
CA PRO A 332 -17.44 23.69 -13.84
C PRO A 332 -16.42 23.53 -12.69
N ASP A 333 -16.88 23.02 -11.54
CA ASP A 333 -16.10 22.79 -10.32
C ASP A 333 -15.47 21.40 -10.23
N LEU A 334 -15.67 20.53 -11.23
CA LEU A 334 -14.98 19.23 -11.31
C LEU A 334 -13.51 19.44 -11.64
N ILE A 335 -12.62 18.82 -10.86
CA ILE A 335 -11.17 18.84 -11.13
C ILE A 335 -10.85 17.72 -12.12
N ILE A 336 -10.35 18.09 -13.29
CA ILE A 336 -10.01 17.17 -14.37
C ILE A 336 -8.49 17.11 -14.51
N TYR A 337 -7.97 15.94 -14.15
CA TYR A 337 -6.62 15.52 -14.48
C TYR A 337 -6.64 14.87 -15.88
N THR A 338 -5.63 15.13 -16.68
CA THR A 338 -5.44 14.47 -17.97
C THR A 338 -4.11 13.76 -18.05
N ASP A 339 -4.07 12.66 -18.79
CA ASP A 339 -2.84 11.94 -19.10
C ASP A 339 -2.15 12.59 -20.31
N VAL A 340 -0.85 12.83 -20.19
CA VAL A 340 0.03 13.31 -21.27
C VAL A 340 1.06 12.22 -21.55
N ALA A 341 0.80 11.43 -22.58
CA ALA A 341 1.62 10.34 -23.08
C ALA A 341 1.10 9.94 -24.47
N LEU A 342 1.97 9.37 -25.31
CA LEU A 342 1.58 8.98 -26.67
C LEU A 342 1.07 7.54 -26.78
N ASP A 343 1.17 6.69 -25.76
CA ASP A 343 0.82 5.26 -25.88
C ASP A 343 -0.63 4.96 -26.29
N PRO A 344 -1.66 5.78 -26.00
CA PRO A 344 -3.00 5.56 -26.52
C PRO A 344 -3.15 5.94 -28.00
N TYR A 345 -2.25 6.76 -28.52
CA TYR A 345 -2.30 7.37 -29.86
C TYR A 345 -1.24 6.81 -30.81
N SER A 346 -0.21 6.16 -30.26
CA SER A 346 0.87 5.54 -31.00
C SER A 346 0.42 4.21 -31.61
N SER A 347 0.75 3.99 -32.88
CA SER A 347 0.60 2.68 -33.51
C SER A 347 1.53 1.61 -32.93
N ASP A 348 2.56 1.99 -32.17
CA ASP A 348 3.55 1.08 -31.60
C ASP A 348 3.29 0.73 -30.12
N GLY A 349 2.45 1.51 -29.44
CA GLY A 349 2.08 1.31 -28.02
C GLY A 349 3.15 1.76 -27.01
N HIS A 350 4.16 2.51 -27.46
CA HIS A 350 5.16 3.18 -26.62
C HIS A 350 4.70 4.58 -26.23
N ASP A 351 5.18 5.08 -25.10
CA ASP A 351 4.82 6.40 -24.55
C ASP A 351 5.39 7.55 -25.41
N GLY A 352 6.33 7.24 -26.32
CA GLY A 352 6.98 8.17 -27.23
C GLY A 352 7.18 7.63 -28.66
N ILE A 353 7.72 8.49 -29.53
CA ILE A 353 8.03 8.20 -30.93
C ILE A 353 9.14 7.15 -31.00
N VAL A 354 8.96 6.12 -31.84
CA VAL A 354 9.96 5.07 -32.02
C VAL A 354 10.72 5.25 -33.33
N ARG A 355 12.05 5.29 -33.24
CA ARG A 355 12.96 5.27 -34.40
C ARG A 355 13.07 3.86 -34.97
N GLU A 356 13.51 3.75 -36.23
CA GLU A 356 13.64 2.48 -36.95
C GLU A 356 14.51 1.42 -36.24
N ASP A 357 15.48 1.85 -35.41
CA ASP A 357 16.34 0.95 -34.62
C ASP A 357 15.76 0.58 -33.25
N GLY A 358 14.51 0.96 -32.98
CA GLY A 358 13.79 0.65 -31.75
C GLY A 358 14.05 1.61 -30.60
N VAL A 359 14.82 2.69 -30.81
CA VAL A 359 15.02 3.72 -29.79
C VAL A 359 13.77 4.60 -29.67
N ILE A 360 13.30 4.81 -28.43
CA ILE A 360 12.26 5.77 -28.11
C ILE A 360 12.93 7.14 -28.05
N MET A 361 12.52 8.06 -28.92
CA MET A 361 13.16 9.36 -29.12
C MET A 361 12.70 10.36 -28.06
N ASN A 362 13.62 10.86 -27.23
CA ASN A 362 13.28 11.73 -26.10
C ASN A 362 12.71 13.09 -26.55
N ASP A 363 13.55 13.92 -27.17
CA ASP A 363 13.25 15.33 -27.42
C ASP A 363 12.09 15.50 -28.42
N GLU A 364 12.05 14.68 -29.46
CA GLU A 364 10.96 14.67 -30.44
C GLU A 364 9.63 14.23 -29.82
N THR A 365 9.67 13.32 -28.84
CA THR A 365 8.48 12.97 -28.06
C THR A 365 8.05 14.14 -27.20
N VAL A 366 8.97 14.77 -26.46
CA VAL A 366 8.67 15.95 -25.61
C VAL A 366 7.99 17.05 -26.42
N HIS A 367 8.41 17.29 -27.67
CA HIS A 367 7.75 18.24 -28.57
C HIS A 367 6.27 17.92 -28.82
N GLN A 368 5.91 16.64 -29.02
CA GLN A 368 4.52 16.22 -29.20
C GLN A 368 3.72 16.31 -27.90
N LEU A 369 4.33 15.95 -26.76
CA LEU A 369 3.71 16.03 -25.45
C LEU A 369 3.36 17.47 -25.06
N CYS A 370 4.21 18.45 -25.43
CA CYS A 370 3.90 19.87 -25.26
C CYS A 370 2.62 20.27 -26.01
N LYS A 371 2.45 19.82 -27.26
CA LYS A 371 1.22 20.08 -28.03
C LYS A 371 0.00 19.44 -27.39
N GLN A 372 0.14 18.20 -26.91
CA GLN A 372 -0.92 17.47 -26.22
C GLN A 372 -1.36 18.22 -24.94
N ALA A 373 -0.42 18.61 -24.10
CA ALA A 373 -0.69 19.35 -22.86
C ALA A 373 -1.41 20.67 -23.14
N VAL A 374 -0.96 21.45 -24.13
CA VAL A 374 -1.61 22.70 -24.54
C VAL A 374 -3.02 22.46 -25.08
N SER A 375 -3.24 21.44 -25.91
CA SER A 375 -4.58 21.10 -26.42
C SER A 375 -5.55 20.72 -25.29
N GLN A 376 -5.09 19.93 -24.32
CA GLN A 376 -5.86 19.56 -23.13
C GLN A 376 -6.17 20.75 -22.22
N ALA A 377 -5.18 21.63 -21.98
CA ALA A 377 -5.36 22.87 -21.25
C ALA A 377 -6.39 23.80 -21.91
N ARG A 378 -6.31 23.98 -23.24
CA ARG A 378 -7.28 24.77 -24.02
C ARG A 378 -8.69 24.18 -23.95
N ALA A 379 -8.82 22.87 -23.76
CA ALA A 379 -10.11 22.21 -23.56
C ALA A 379 -10.70 22.42 -22.15
N GLY A 380 -9.89 22.87 -21.19
CA GLY A 380 -10.29 23.14 -19.81
C GLY A 380 -9.77 22.13 -18.78
N ALA A 381 -8.68 21.40 -19.06
CA ALA A 381 -8.03 20.58 -18.04
C ALA A 381 -7.48 21.47 -16.91
N ASP A 382 -7.64 21.03 -15.65
CA ASP A 382 -7.08 21.74 -14.50
C ASP A 382 -5.65 21.30 -14.21
N VAL A 383 -5.37 20.01 -14.44
CA VAL A 383 -4.07 19.40 -14.21
C VAL A 383 -3.68 18.53 -15.40
N VAL A 384 -2.55 18.81 -16.02
CA VAL A 384 -1.94 17.90 -17.00
C VAL A 384 -0.95 16.98 -16.29
N SER A 385 -0.94 15.70 -16.64
CA SER A 385 -0.19 14.69 -15.90
C SER A 385 0.72 13.89 -16.84
N PRO A 386 1.93 14.40 -17.14
CA PRO A 386 2.88 13.71 -18.02
C PRO A 386 3.28 12.38 -17.41
N SER A 387 2.90 11.29 -18.08
CA SER A 387 3.14 9.93 -17.63
C SER A 387 4.20 9.20 -18.46
N ASP A 388 4.78 9.86 -19.45
CA ASP A 388 5.68 9.33 -20.47
C ASP A 388 7.07 8.89 -19.99
N MET A 389 7.58 9.48 -18.89
CA MET A 389 8.95 9.27 -18.37
C MET A 389 10.06 9.70 -19.35
N MET A 390 9.84 10.71 -20.17
CA MET A 390 10.91 11.36 -20.95
C MET A 390 11.69 12.35 -20.07
N ASP A 391 12.97 12.55 -20.36
CA ASP A 391 13.81 13.51 -19.66
C ASP A 391 13.46 14.94 -20.11
N GLY A 392 13.33 15.87 -19.16
CA GLY A 392 13.08 17.30 -19.42
C GLY A 392 11.65 17.68 -19.82
N ARG A 393 10.70 16.72 -19.84
CA ARG A 393 9.33 16.99 -20.29
C ARG A 393 8.59 17.99 -19.42
N VAL A 394 8.85 18.02 -18.11
CA VAL A 394 8.10 18.88 -17.17
C VAL A 394 8.38 20.34 -17.51
N GLY A 395 9.66 20.70 -17.66
CA GLY A 395 10.08 22.07 -17.97
C GLY A 395 9.61 22.51 -19.34
N ALA A 396 9.68 21.61 -20.33
CA ALA A 396 9.18 21.87 -21.68
C ALA A 396 7.65 22.09 -21.70
N ILE A 397 6.88 21.24 -21.02
CA ILE A 397 5.42 21.37 -20.91
C ILE A 397 5.04 22.65 -20.17
N ARG A 398 5.71 22.96 -19.06
CA ARG A 398 5.49 24.21 -18.30
C ARG A 398 5.70 25.43 -19.19
N ALA A 399 6.82 25.49 -19.91
CA ALA A 399 7.12 26.57 -20.83
C ALA A 399 6.08 26.69 -21.96
N ALA A 400 5.63 25.56 -22.54
CA ALA A 400 4.60 25.55 -23.58
C ALA A 400 3.24 26.04 -23.07
N LEU A 401 2.82 25.62 -21.88
CA LEU A 401 1.60 26.10 -21.22
C LEU A 401 1.67 27.60 -20.94
N ASP A 402 2.80 28.09 -20.41
CA ASP A 402 3.01 29.51 -20.12
C ASP A 402 2.98 30.39 -21.36
N ALA A 403 3.59 29.92 -22.45
CA ALA A 403 3.61 30.63 -23.73
C ALA A 403 2.20 30.84 -24.31
N GLU A 404 1.27 29.93 -24.01
CA GLU A 404 -0.13 29.98 -24.46
C GLU A 404 -1.07 30.63 -23.42
N GLY A 405 -0.54 31.11 -22.28
CA GLY A 405 -1.33 31.79 -21.25
C GLY A 405 -2.04 30.85 -20.27
N PHE A 406 -1.57 29.61 -20.12
CA PHE A 406 -2.12 28.62 -19.18
C PHE A 406 -1.28 28.53 -17.90
N GLN A 407 -0.91 29.67 -17.29
CA GLN A 407 -0.06 29.70 -16.09
C GLN A 407 -0.72 29.02 -14.88
N ASN A 408 -2.05 28.94 -14.86
CA ASN A 408 -2.83 28.35 -13.77
C ASN A 408 -3.06 26.84 -13.90
N VAL A 409 -2.72 26.23 -15.04
CA VAL A 409 -2.85 24.78 -15.23
C VAL A 409 -1.69 24.09 -14.53
N SER A 410 -2.00 23.19 -13.61
CA SER A 410 -0.99 22.47 -12.82
C SER A 410 -0.39 21.30 -13.58
N ILE A 411 0.82 20.91 -13.18
CA ILE A 411 1.51 19.71 -13.67
C ILE A 411 1.62 18.69 -12.54
N MET A 412 0.95 17.55 -12.69
CA MET A 412 1.18 16.37 -11.84
C MET A 412 2.13 15.42 -12.55
N SER A 413 3.42 15.54 -12.24
CA SER A 413 4.44 14.76 -12.89
C SER A 413 4.43 13.31 -12.39
N TYR A 414 4.47 12.33 -13.29
CA TYR A 414 4.74 10.93 -12.94
C TYR A 414 6.23 10.72 -12.67
N THR A 415 6.72 11.39 -11.63
CA THR A 415 8.12 11.47 -11.23
C THR A 415 8.78 10.12 -11.03
N ALA A 416 8.12 9.22 -10.31
CA ALA A 416 8.66 7.89 -10.04
C ALA A 416 7.74 6.81 -10.63
N LYS A 417 7.73 6.70 -11.96
CA LYS A 417 7.00 5.65 -12.69
C LYS A 417 7.93 4.49 -13.07
N TYR A 418 7.71 3.36 -12.42
CA TYR A 418 8.54 2.16 -12.56
C TYR A 418 8.12 1.26 -13.72
N ALA A 419 9.08 0.54 -14.32
CA ALA A 419 8.88 -0.50 -15.32
C ALA A 419 8.23 -1.75 -14.69
N SER A 420 6.94 -1.63 -14.37
CA SER A 420 6.24 -2.57 -13.48
C SER A 420 5.36 -3.58 -14.24
N SER A 421 5.26 -4.78 -13.67
CA SER A 421 4.35 -5.83 -14.13
C SER A 421 2.91 -5.66 -13.66
N PHE A 422 2.62 -4.70 -12.79
CA PHE A 422 1.26 -4.45 -12.27
C PHE A 422 0.34 -3.73 -13.28
N TYR A 423 0.83 -3.35 -14.46
CA TYR A 423 0.08 -2.59 -15.47
C TYR A 423 -0.75 -3.44 -16.43
N GLY A 424 -0.66 -4.78 -16.37
CA GLY A 424 -1.33 -5.69 -17.30
C GLY A 424 -2.82 -5.37 -17.53
N PRO A 425 -3.65 -5.26 -16.47
CA PRO A 425 -5.08 -4.97 -16.64
C PRO A 425 -5.38 -3.60 -17.28
N PHE A 426 -4.58 -2.56 -17.02
CA PHE A 426 -4.72 -1.25 -17.66
C PHE A 426 -4.40 -1.33 -19.16
N ARG A 427 -3.36 -2.08 -19.54
CA ARG A 427 -3.01 -2.25 -20.94
C ARG A 427 -4.07 -3.03 -21.70
N GLU A 428 -4.76 -3.98 -21.06
CA GLU A 428 -5.98 -4.58 -21.63
C GLU A 428 -7.11 -3.55 -21.76
N ALA A 429 -7.31 -2.68 -20.76
CA ALA A 429 -8.32 -1.63 -20.81
C ALA A 429 -8.14 -0.69 -22.01
N LEU A 430 -6.91 -0.34 -22.39
CA LEU A 430 -6.65 0.56 -23.53
C LEU A 430 -6.23 -0.16 -24.83
N ASP A 431 -5.89 -1.45 -24.78
CA ASP A 431 -5.16 -2.17 -25.85
C ASP A 431 -3.90 -1.41 -26.29
N SER A 432 -3.14 -0.97 -25.29
CA SER A 432 -1.91 -0.17 -25.45
C SER A 432 -0.66 -0.94 -25.02
N ASN A 433 -0.71 -2.28 -25.12
CA ASN A 433 0.52 -3.06 -24.97
C ASN A 433 1.52 -2.63 -26.06
N PRO A 434 2.81 -2.42 -25.70
CA PRO A 434 3.86 -2.25 -26.70
C PRO A 434 3.80 -3.40 -27.69
N ARG A 435 3.77 -3.09 -28.99
CA ARG A 435 3.77 -4.12 -30.03
C ARG A 435 5.07 -4.91 -30.06
N PHE A 436 6.15 -4.29 -29.58
CA PHE A 436 7.47 -4.90 -29.42
C PHE A 436 8.20 -4.33 -28.20
N GLY A 437 9.16 -5.10 -27.70
CA GLY A 437 10.05 -4.70 -26.60
C GLY A 437 9.33 -4.53 -25.26
N ASP A 438 9.93 -3.70 -24.40
CA ASP A 438 9.38 -3.31 -23.11
C ASP A 438 9.62 -1.81 -22.87
N LYS A 439 9.17 -1.31 -21.71
CA LYS A 439 9.25 0.12 -21.35
C LYS A 439 10.48 0.44 -20.49
N LYS A 440 11.48 -0.46 -20.39
CA LYS A 440 12.62 -0.34 -19.44
C LYS A 440 13.68 0.67 -19.85
N THR A 441 13.62 1.20 -21.07
CA THR A 441 14.56 2.25 -21.52
C THR A 441 14.19 3.65 -21.04
N TYR A 442 13.02 3.81 -20.41
CA TYR A 442 12.53 5.09 -19.88
C TYR A 442 11.82 4.95 -18.53
N GLN A 443 11.01 3.89 -18.31
CA GLN A 443 10.45 3.64 -16.99
C GLN A 443 11.51 3.08 -16.03
N MET A 444 11.47 3.54 -14.78
CA MET A 444 12.51 3.25 -13.80
C MET A 444 12.62 1.75 -13.47
N ASN A 445 13.83 1.29 -13.15
CA ASN A 445 14.03 -0.08 -12.70
C ASN A 445 13.41 -0.28 -11.28
N PRO A 446 12.51 -1.26 -11.06
CA PRO A 446 11.94 -1.57 -9.74
C PRO A 446 12.96 -1.82 -8.62
N ALA A 447 14.20 -2.19 -8.96
CA ALA A 447 15.28 -2.38 -7.99
C ALA A 447 15.88 -1.06 -7.46
N ASN A 448 15.56 0.08 -8.07
CA ASN A 448 16.18 1.35 -7.77
C ASN A 448 15.35 2.19 -6.79
N TYR A 449 15.94 2.46 -5.62
CA TYR A 449 15.36 3.32 -4.59
C TYR A 449 15.85 4.78 -4.71
N ARG A 450 17.17 4.98 -4.85
CA ARG A 450 17.80 6.31 -4.81
C ARG A 450 17.57 7.14 -6.07
N GLU A 451 17.31 6.49 -7.20
CA GLU A 451 17.07 7.13 -8.49
C GLU A 451 15.82 8.02 -8.45
N ALA A 452 14.80 7.66 -7.66
CA ALA A 452 13.60 8.49 -7.47
C ALA A 452 13.90 9.89 -6.90
N LEU A 453 15.02 10.06 -6.18
CA LEU A 453 15.46 11.38 -5.72
C LEU A 453 16.11 12.22 -6.82
N ILE A 454 16.59 11.61 -7.89
CA ILE A 454 17.10 12.34 -9.06
C ILE A 454 15.88 12.86 -9.82
N GLU A 455 14.98 11.97 -10.21
CA GLU A 455 13.72 12.32 -10.89
C GLU A 455 12.94 13.43 -10.15
N ALA A 456 12.77 13.29 -8.83
CA ALA A 456 12.06 14.29 -8.04
C ALA A 456 12.76 15.65 -8.03
N ARG A 457 14.09 15.69 -8.03
CA ARG A 457 14.82 16.96 -8.03
C ARG A 457 14.71 17.67 -9.38
N GLU A 458 14.77 16.92 -10.48
CA GLU A 458 14.62 17.51 -11.82
C GLU A 458 13.18 18.00 -12.03
N ASP A 459 12.17 17.16 -11.75
CA ASP A 459 10.76 17.54 -11.89
C ASP A 459 10.39 18.76 -11.01
N GLU A 460 10.88 18.82 -9.76
CA GLU A 460 10.70 19.98 -8.88
C GLU A 460 11.34 21.24 -9.46
N ALA A 461 12.58 21.14 -9.97
CA ALA A 461 13.31 22.27 -10.53
C ALA A 461 12.68 22.76 -11.85
N GLU A 462 12.06 21.84 -12.59
CA GLU A 462 11.38 22.08 -13.87
C GLU A 462 9.97 22.66 -13.71
N GLY A 463 9.43 22.70 -12.49
CA GLY A 463 8.16 23.36 -12.19
C GLY A 463 6.96 22.44 -12.11
N ALA A 464 7.15 21.17 -11.71
CA ALA A 464 6.03 20.32 -11.30
C ALA A 464 5.33 20.90 -10.05
N ASP A 465 3.99 20.82 -10.01
CA ASP A 465 3.20 21.22 -8.85
C ASP A 465 2.93 20.03 -7.90
N ILE A 466 2.93 18.81 -8.44
CA ILE A 466 2.64 17.57 -7.72
C ILE A 466 3.58 16.48 -8.24
N LEU A 467 4.18 15.71 -7.34
CA LEU A 467 5.02 14.56 -7.68
C LEU A 467 4.25 13.25 -7.47
N LEU A 468 4.26 12.34 -8.44
CA LEU A 468 3.52 11.09 -8.39
C LEU A 468 4.45 9.85 -8.39
N VAL A 469 4.13 8.90 -7.52
CA VAL A 469 4.73 7.54 -7.50
C VAL A 469 3.77 6.52 -8.12
N LYS A 470 4.27 5.70 -9.05
CA LYS A 470 3.51 4.65 -9.72
C LYS A 470 4.37 3.41 -9.97
N PRO A 471 3.93 2.19 -9.56
CA PRO A 471 2.72 1.84 -8.80
C PRO A 471 2.67 2.34 -7.35
N GLY A 472 1.57 2.08 -6.65
CA GLY A 472 1.30 2.57 -5.30
C GLY A 472 1.80 1.63 -4.21
N LEU A 473 1.03 0.60 -3.86
CA LEU A 473 1.31 -0.29 -2.72
C LEU A 473 2.69 -0.96 -2.75
N PRO A 474 3.24 -1.40 -3.90
CA PRO A 474 4.56 -2.00 -3.92
C PRO A 474 5.71 -1.00 -3.70
N TYR A 475 5.41 0.30 -3.68
CA TYR A 475 6.39 1.40 -3.62
C TYR A 475 6.05 2.42 -2.50
N LEU A 476 5.43 1.96 -1.41
CA LEU A 476 5.13 2.80 -0.23
C LEU A 476 6.38 3.44 0.39
N ASP A 477 7.52 2.77 0.28
CA ASP A 477 8.82 3.28 0.69
C ASP A 477 9.31 4.45 -0.18
N ILE A 478 8.99 4.45 -1.47
CA ILE A 478 9.25 5.57 -2.39
C ILE A 478 8.31 6.74 -2.12
N ILE A 479 7.02 6.47 -1.86
CA ILE A 479 6.07 7.51 -1.45
C ILE A 479 6.57 8.21 -0.17
N ARG A 480 7.01 7.41 0.82
CA ARG A 480 7.61 7.93 2.05
C ARG A 480 8.88 8.72 1.78
N LEU A 481 9.77 8.21 0.93
CA LEU A 481 10.99 8.89 0.54
C LEU A 481 10.72 10.28 -0.05
N LEU A 482 9.80 10.38 -1.03
CA LEU A 482 9.47 11.67 -1.63
C LEU A 482 8.81 12.59 -0.62
N ARG A 483 7.88 12.08 0.21
CA ARG A 483 7.24 12.89 1.26
C ARG A 483 8.23 13.48 2.27
N ASP A 484 9.29 12.75 2.60
CA ASP A 484 10.30 13.21 3.57
C ASP A 484 11.35 14.15 2.94
N LYS A 485 11.40 14.25 1.60
CA LYS A 485 12.45 14.98 0.86
C LYS A 485 11.95 16.13 0.00
N SER A 486 10.68 16.12 -0.35
CA SER A 486 10.02 17.13 -1.17
C SER A 486 9.09 18.00 -0.32
N PRO A 487 9.03 19.32 -0.56
CA PRO A 487 7.96 20.16 -0.02
C PRO A 487 6.65 20.06 -0.83
N LEU A 488 6.65 19.44 -2.02
CA LEU A 488 5.49 19.36 -2.89
C LEU A 488 4.46 18.32 -2.41
N PRO A 489 3.18 18.49 -2.77
CA PRO A 489 2.18 17.44 -2.63
C PRO A 489 2.63 16.14 -3.30
N ILE A 490 2.39 15.01 -2.63
CA ILE A 490 2.73 13.68 -3.16
C ILE A 490 1.46 12.96 -3.60
N ALA A 491 1.41 12.54 -4.86
CA ALA A 491 0.40 11.66 -5.38
C ALA A 491 0.88 10.20 -5.44
N ALA A 492 -0.04 9.26 -5.30
CA ALA A 492 0.23 7.84 -5.50
C ALA A 492 -0.85 7.21 -6.37
N TYR A 493 -0.46 6.32 -7.28
CA TYR A 493 -1.42 5.59 -8.11
C TYR A 493 -1.53 4.14 -7.66
N GLN A 494 -2.67 3.78 -7.06
CA GLN A 494 -3.07 2.38 -6.88
C GLN A 494 -3.50 1.80 -8.24
N VAL A 495 -2.57 1.10 -8.89
CA VAL A 495 -2.74 0.77 -10.31
C VAL A 495 -3.68 -0.40 -10.55
N SER A 496 -3.96 -0.65 -11.82
CA SER A 496 -4.94 -1.63 -12.27
C SER A 496 -4.68 -3.04 -11.73
N GLY A 497 -3.43 -3.49 -11.68
CA GLY A 497 -3.08 -4.80 -11.10
C GLY A 497 -3.35 -4.88 -9.61
N GLU A 498 -3.08 -3.82 -8.86
CA GLU A 498 -3.37 -3.74 -7.42
C GLU A 498 -4.88 -3.83 -7.18
N TYR A 499 -5.67 -3.09 -7.96
CA TYR A 499 -7.14 -3.16 -7.94
C TYR A 499 -7.64 -4.58 -8.23
N SER A 500 -7.19 -5.18 -9.33
CA SER A 500 -7.65 -6.49 -9.76
C SER A 500 -7.26 -7.61 -8.79
N MET A 501 -6.11 -7.50 -8.12
CA MET A 501 -5.71 -8.44 -7.07
C MET A 501 -6.67 -8.42 -5.88
N ILE A 502 -7.08 -7.23 -5.43
CA ILE A 502 -8.04 -7.09 -4.33
C ILE A 502 -9.42 -7.61 -4.76
N LYS A 503 -9.90 -7.22 -5.95
CA LYS A 503 -11.17 -7.73 -6.51
C LYS A 503 -11.19 -9.24 -6.63
N ALA A 504 -10.14 -9.84 -7.18
CA ALA A 504 -10.04 -11.29 -7.32
C ALA A 504 -10.09 -12.00 -5.96
N GLY A 505 -9.33 -11.51 -4.97
CA GLY A 505 -9.35 -12.05 -3.61
C GLY A 505 -10.73 -11.93 -2.93
N GLY A 506 -11.44 -10.83 -3.18
CA GLY A 506 -12.80 -10.59 -2.70
C GLY A 506 -13.82 -11.56 -3.31
N VAL A 507 -13.83 -11.69 -4.64
CA VAL A 507 -14.70 -12.62 -5.38
C VAL A 507 -14.47 -14.07 -4.94
N LEU A 508 -13.20 -14.46 -4.73
CA LEU A 508 -12.83 -15.78 -4.25
C LEU A 508 -13.04 -15.98 -2.74
N LYS A 509 -13.49 -14.93 -2.02
CA LYS A 509 -13.69 -14.91 -0.55
C LYS A 509 -12.43 -15.28 0.23
N MET A 510 -11.25 -15.02 -0.35
CA MET A 510 -9.96 -15.19 0.32
C MET A 510 -9.69 -14.04 1.30
N ILE A 511 -10.25 -12.87 1.00
CA ILE A 511 -10.18 -11.66 1.80
C ILE A 511 -11.56 -10.98 1.87
N ASP A 512 -11.73 -10.13 2.88
CA ASP A 512 -12.82 -9.17 2.94
C ASP A 512 -12.45 -7.97 2.05
N GLU A 513 -13.05 -7.91 0.86
CA GLU A 513 -12.70 -6.91 -0.17
C GLU A 513 -12.79 -5.47 0.37
N GLU A 514 -13.87 -5.14 1.05
CA GLU A 514 -14.12 -3.78 1.55
C GLU A 514 -13.04 -3.39 2.57
N LYS A 515 -12.75 -4.27 3.53
CA LYS A 515 -11.73 -3.98 4.56
C LYS A 515 -10.33 -3.85 3.96
N VAL A 516 -9.96 -4.75 3.06
CA VAL A 516 -8.63 -4.72 2.42
C VAL A 516 -8.48 -3.53 1.48
N MET A 517 -9.53 -3.18 0.72
CA MET A 517 -9.59 -1.96 -0.08
C MET A 517 -9.32 -0.73 0.81
N MET A 518 -10.09 -0.55 1.89
CA MET A 518 -9.92 0.61 2.78
C MET A 518 -8.55 0.64 3.46
N GLU A 519 -8.04 -0.52 3.90
CA GLU A 519 -6.71 -0.62 4.50
C GLU A 519 -5.60 -0.29 3.49
N SER A 520 -5.75 -0.68 2.23
CA SER A 520 -4.78 -0.39 1.18
C SER A 520 -4.67 1.12 0.89
N LEU A 521 -5.81 1.82 0.83
CA LEU A 521 -5.86 3.27 0.63
C LEU A 521 -5.30 4.01 1.85
N MET A 522 -5.61 3.54 3.06
CA MET A 522 -5.02 4.05 4.30
C MET A 522 -3.50 3.87 4.32
N CYS A 523 -2.97 2.76 3.78
CA CYS A 523 -1.52 2.55 3.68
C CYS A 523 -0.85 3.59 2.78
N LEU A 524 -1.45 3.93 1.62
CA LEU A 524 -0.95 4.96 0.72
C LEU A 524 -0.95 6.34 1.40
N ARG A 525 -2.06 6.71 2.04
CA ARG A 525 -2.16 7.97 2.79
C ARG A 525 -1.12 8.04 3.91
N ARG A 526 -1.00 6.97 4.71
CA ARG A 526 -0.03 6.88 5.81
C ARG A 526 1.41 6.93 5.30
N ALA A 527 1.69 6.40 4.11
CA ALA A 527 3.01 6.49 3.51
C ALA A 527 3.40 7.93 3.15
N GLY A 528 2.43 8.82 2.92
CA GLY A 528 2.68 10.24 2.67
C GLY A 528 1.93 10.82 1.47
N ALA A 529 1.14 10.01 0.75
CA ALA A 529 0.36 10.49 -0.38
C ALA A 529 -0.75 11.44 0.09
N ASP A 530 -0.83 12.64 -0.46
CA ASP A 530 -1.92 13.60 -0.29
C ASP A 530 -3.07 13.31 -1.26
N ILE A 531 -2.71 12.80 -2.45
CA ILE A 531 -3.62 12.49 -3.56
C ILE A 531 -3.46 11.01 -3.92
N ILE A 532 -4.57 10.30 -4.08
CA ILE A 532 -4.57 8.88 -4.43
C ILE A 532 -5.41 8.68 -5.70
N LEU A 533 -4.74 8.28 -6.78
CA LEU A 533 -5.41 7.79 -7.97
C LEU A 533 -5.81 6.33 -7.72
N THR A 534 -7.11 6.03 -7.71
CA THR A 534 -7.59 4.67 -7.46
C THR A 534 -8.91 4.38 -8.19
N TYR A 535 -8.99 3.18 -8.78
CA TYR A 535 -10.23 2.65 -9.37
C TYR A 535 -11.28 2.31 -8.30
N PHE A 536 -10.89 2.25 -7.02
CA PHE A 536 -11.81 2.11 -5.90
C PHE A 536 -12.42 3.44 -5.43
N ALA A 537 -12.11 4.58 -6.06
CA ALA A 537 -12.48 5.91 -5.54
C ALA A 537 -13.98 6.02 -5.18
N LEU A 538 -14.87 5.65 -6.11
CA LEU A 538 -16.31 5.64 -5.87
C LEU A 538 -16.70 4.67 -4.73
N GLN A 539 -16.19 3.43 -4.76
CA GLN A 539 -16.51 2.40 -3.74
C GLN A 539 -16.03 2.81 -2.34
N ALA A 540 -14.79 3.30 -2.22
CA ALA A 540 -14.21 3.75 -0.97
C ALA A 540 -14.94 4.97 -0.40
N ALA A 541 -15.28 5.94 -1.25
CA ALA A 541 -16.06 7.10 -0.84
C ALA A 541 -17.46 6.72 -0.34
N THR A 542 -18.16 5.80 -1.02
CA THR A 542 -19.43 5.25 -0.52
C THR A 542 -19.29 4.64 0.89
N CYS A 543 -18.23 3.86 1.14
CA CYS A 543 -17.95 3.32 2.47
C CYS A 543 -17.71 4.42 3.53
N LEU A 544 -17.02 5.50 3.16
CA LEU A 544 -16.74 6.63 4.06
C LEU A 544 -17.99 7.46 4.39
N CYS A 545 -18.90 7.61 3.44
CA CYS A 545 -20.17 8.33 3.64
C CYS A 545 -21.19 7.55 4.50
N GLY A 546 -20.93 6.27 4.80
CA GLY A 546 -21.82 5.44 5.61
C GLY A 546 -23.01 4.87 4.84
N GLU A 547 -23.03 5.01 3.51
CA GLU A 547 -23.96 4.30 2.64
C GLU A 547 -23.50 2.83 2.55
N LYS A 548 -24.12 1.95 3.33
CA LYS A 548 -23.93 0.52 3.16
C LYS A 548 -24.61 0.08 1.87
N ARG A 549 -23.85 -0.51 0.95
CA ARG A 549 -24.37 -1.16 -0.26
C ARG A 549 -25.27 -2.34 0.05
#